data_AF-G6XG25-F1
#
_entry.id   AF-G6XG25-F1
#
_cell.length_a   1.000
_cell.length_b   1.000
_cell.length_c   1.000
_cell.angle_alpha   90.00
_cell.angle_beta   90.00
_cell.angle_gamma   90.00
#
_symmetry.space_group_name_H-M   'P 1'
#
loop_
_entity.id
_entity.type
_entity.pdbx_description
1 polymer ?
#
loop_
_entity_poly.entity_id
_entity_poly.type
_entity_poly.pdbx_seq_one_letter_code
_entity_poly.pdbx_strand_id
1 'polypeptide(L)'
;MATQFAIQGLELDFVGLCWDGDLIRLPHQRAWQARTFSGTKWQTVRTAEKALWRLNTYRVLLTRARYETLIWVPQGDPDDPSRQPEILDGIADFLLACGVPPLQDDSHIRESHMSRSLTSA
;
A
#
# COMPACT_ATOMS: atom_id res chain seq x y z
N MET A 1 7.11 13.01 3.39
CA MET A 1 5.69 12.70 3.10
C MET A 1 5.12 13.84 2.28
N ALA A 2 4.69 13.57 1.04
CA ALA A 2 4.02 14.55 0.19
C ALA A 2 2.51 14.45 0.41
N THR A 3 1.84 15.58 0.66
CA THR A 3 0.38 15.64 0.77
C THR A 3 -0.25 15.67 -0.63
N GLN A 4 -1.55 15.36 -0.75
CA GLN A 4 -2.29 15.39 -2.03
C GLN A 4 -2.13 16.68 -2.85
N PHE A 5 -1.78 17.79 -2.19
CA PHE A 5 -1.56 19.11 -2.79
C PHE A 5 -0.14 19.28 -3.38
N ALA A 6 0.85 18.53 -2.89
CA ALA A 6 2.22 18.60 -3.40
C ALA A 6 2.43 17.82 -4.71
N ILE A 7 1.42 17.06 -5.15
CA ILE A 7 1.48 16.12 -6.28
C ILE A 7 0.56 16.53 -7.44
N GLN A 8 -0.10 17.70 -7.34
CA GLN A 8 -0.98 18.19 -8.38
C GLN A 8 -0.15 18.87 -9.47
N GLY A 9 0.13 18.15 -10.56
CA GLY A 9 0.94 18.61 -11.70
C GLY A 9 2.27 17.90 -11.89
N LEU A 10 2.62 16.95 -11.02
CA LEU A 10 3.74 16.03 -11.23
C LEU A 10 3.23 14.70 -11.79
N GLU A 11 3.64 14.36 -13.02
CA GLU A 11 3.64 12.97 -13.46
C GLU A 11 4.78 12.27 -12.71
N LEU A 12 4.45 11.39 -11.76
CA LEU A 12 5.44 10.57 -11.08
C LEU A 12 5.61 9.26 -11.85
N ASP A 13 6.83 8.99 -12.29
CA ASP A 13 7.15 7.77 -13.05
C ASP A 13 6.84 6.50 -12.24
N PHE A 14 7.15 6.55 -10.94
CA PHE A 14 6.89 5.48 -9.97
C PHE A 14 6.23 6.06 -8.72
N VAL A 15 5.24 5.36 -8.16
CA VAL A 15 4.58 5.76 -6.90
C VAL A 15 4.65 4.61 -5.90
N GLY A 16 5.03 4.93 -4.65
CA GLY A 16 4.89 4.03 -3.52
C GLY A 16 3.59 4.31 -2.75
N LEU A 17 2.74 3.30 -2.58
CA LEU A 17 1.56 3.34 -1.71
C LEU A 17 1.79 2.43 -0.51
N CYS A 18 1.87 3.02 0.68
CA CYS A 18 1.82 2.27 1.93
C CYS A 18 0.36 2.09 2.32
N TRP A 19 -0.16 0.87 2.17
CA TRP A 19 -1.50 0.51 2.59
C TRP A 19 -1.50 0.20 4.08
N ASP A 20 -2.41 0.78 4.84
CA ASP A 20 -2.51 0.51 6.28
C ASP A 20 -3.97 0.16 6.66
N GLY A 21 -4.19 -0.12 7.94
CA GLY A 21 -5.49 -0.42 8.50
C GLY A 21 -6.52 0.71 8.43
N ASP A 22 -6.22 1.88 7.86
CA ASP A 22 -7.19 2.96 7.76
C ASP A 22 -8.24 2.73 6.65
N LEU A 23 -7.97 1.83 5.69
CA LEU A 23 -8.91 1.35 4.70
C LEU A 23 -8.84 -0.18 4.57
N ILE A 24 -9.87 -0.87 5.07
CA ILE A 24 -9.90 -2.34 5.08
C ILE A 24 -10.98 -2.91 4.20
N ARG A 25 -10.79 -4.15 3.76
CA ARG A 25 -11.83 -4.93 3.13
C ARG A 25 -12.70 -5.60 4.19
N LEU A 26 -14.01 -5.50 4.08
CA LEU A 26 -14.91 -6.23 4.96
C LEU A 26 -14.98 -7.72 4.53
N PRO A 27 -14.74 -8.67 5.46
CA PRO A 27 -14.85 -10.09 5.16
C PRO A 27 -16.23 -10.43 4.58
N HIS A 28 -16.25 -11.28 3.56
CA HIS A 28 -17.46 -11.74 2.85
C HIS A 28 -18.32 -10.63 2.21
N GLN A 29 -17.82 -9.41 2.14
CA GLN A 29 -18.52 -8.29 1.52
C GLN A 29 -17.68 -7.71 0.38
N ARG A 30 -18.34 -7.27 -0.70
CA ARG A 30 -17.68 -6.49 -1.74
C ARG A 30 -17.57 -5.00 -1.36
N ALA A 31 -17.17 -4.73 -0.12
CA ALA A 31 -17.18 -3.40 0.47
C ALA A 31 -15.84 -3.06 1.15
N TRP A 32 -15.51 -1.77 1.12
CA TRP A 32 -14.37 -1.18 1.80
C TRP A 32 -14.85 -0.37 3.01
N GLN A 33 -14.13 -0.47 4.12
CA GLN A 33 -14.43 0.22 5.37
C GLN A 33 -13.29 1.16 5.75
N ALA A 34 -13.60 2.45 5.80
CA ALA A 34 -12.71 3.47 6.32
C ALA A 34 -12.66 3.41 7.86
N ARG A 35 -11.46 3.38 8.45
CA ARG A 35 -11.19 3.41 9.89
C ARG A 35 -10.21 4.52 10.27
N THR A 36 -10.40 5.19 11.39
CA THR A 36 -9.43 6.14 11.93
C THR A 36 -8.73 5.49 13.11
N PHE A 37 -7.42 5.68 13.24
CA PHE A 37 -6.71 5.27 14.44
C PHE A 37 -6.84 6.38 15.47
N SER A 38 -7.31 6.04 16.68
CA SER A 38 -7.49 6.99 17.78
C SER A 38 -7.12 6.33 19.10
N GLY A 39 -6.20 6.95 19.84
CA GLY A 39 -5.58 6.34 21.02
C GLY A 39 -4.77 5.11 20.63
N THR A 40 -5.30 3.92 20.94
CA THR A 40 -4.65 2.62 20.69
C THR A 40 -5.50 1.69 19.82
N LYS A 41 -6.58 2.20 19.19
CA LYS A 41 -7.57 1.36 18.52
C LYS A 41 -8.02 1.96 17.20
N TRP A 42 -8.33 1.07 16.26
CA TRP A 42 -9.08 1.40 15.06
C TRP A 42 -10.55 1.67 15.40
N GLN A 43 -11.09 2.74 14.83
CA GLN A 43 -12.49 3.10 14.94
C GLN A 43 -13.08 3.31 13.55
N THR A 44 -14.27 2.78 13.30
CA THR A 44 -14.99 3.04 12.04
C THR A 44 -15.27 4.54 11.88
N VAL A 45 -14.96 5.08 10.70
CA VAL A 45 -15.32 6.45 10.33
C VAL A 45 -16.84 6.54 10.21
N ARG A 46 -17.46 7.37 11.05
CA ARG A 46 -18.93 7.46 11.16
C ARG A 46 -19.57 8.40 10.14
N THR A 47 -18.84 9.39 9.65
CA THR A 47 -19.37 10.35 8.67
C THR A 47 -19.11 9.86 7.26
N ALA A 48 -20.16 9.82 6.43
CA ALA A 48 -20.06 9.40 5.03
C ALA A 48 -19.02 10.23 4.26
N GLU A 49 -18.95 11.53 4.52
CA GLU A 49 -17.97 12.44 3.91
C GLU A 49 -16.52 12.01 4.18
N LYS A 50 -16.15 11.73 5.43
CA LYS A 50 -14.77 11.31 5.77
C LYS A 50 -14.44 9.94 5.19
N ALA A 51 -15.43 9.04 5.15
CA ALA A 51 -15.25 7.72 4.55
C ALA A 51 -15.03 7.83 3.03
N LEU A 52 -15.84 8.65 2.34
CA LEU A 52 -15.69 8.95 0.92
C LEU A 52 -14.36 9.65 0.63
N TRP A 53 -13.95 10.58 1.48
CA TRP A 53 -12.66 11.25 1.35
C TRP A 53 -11.52 10.23 1.34
N ARG A 54 -11.48 9.32 2.32
CA ARG A 54 -10.45 8.26 2.34
C ARG A 54 -10.50 7.36 1.12
N LEU A 55 -11.69 6.89 0.72
CA LEU A 55 -11.84 6.08 -0.49
C LEU A 55 -11.30 6.80 -1.72
N ASN A 56 -11.60 8.08 -1.86
CA ASN A 56 -11.13 8.89 -2.98
C ASN A 56 -9.62 9.13 -2.92
N THR A 57 -9.02 9.30 -1.73
CA THR A 57 -7.57 9.34 -1.57
C THR A 57 -6.93 8.08 -2.14
N TYR A 58 -7.40 6.89 -1.76
CA TYR A 58 -6.86 5.63 -2.28
C TYR A 58 -7.09 5.48 -3.79
N ARG A 59 -8.28 5.79 -4.30
CA ARG A 59 -8.56 5.77 -5.75
C ARG A 59 -7.61 6.66 -6.52
N VAL A 60 -7.36 7.86 -6.00
CA VAL A 60 -6.40 8.79 -6.57
C VAL A 60 -5.00 8.18 -6.55
N LEU A 61 -4.48 7.80 -5.38
CA LEU A 61 -3.11 7.31 -5.24
C LEU A 61 -2.83 6.09 -6.13
N LEU A 62 -3.77 5.15 -6.21
CA LEU A 62 -3.67 3.96 -7.04
C LEU A 62 -3.60 4.26 -8.55
N THR A 63 -4.08 5.42 -9.01
CA THR A 63 -4.09 5.81 -10.42
C THR A 63 -3.12 6.94 -10.75
N ARG A 64 -2.20 7.30 -9.84
CA ARG A 64 -1.28 8.44 -10.04
C ARG A 64 0.03 8.07 -10.71
N ALA A 65 0.47 6.82 -10.64
CA ALA A 65 1.68 6.40 -11.31
C ALA A 65 1.53 6.46 -12.84
N ARG A 66 2.58 6.93 -13.50
CA ARG A 66 2.67 6.91 -14.97
C ARG A 66 3.09 5.53 -15.49
N TYR A 67 4.05 4.88 -14.83
CA TYR A 67 4.52 3.56 -15.20
C TYR A 67 4.07 2.51 -14.18
N GLU A 68 4.50 2.64 -12.93
CA GLU A 68 4.27 1.60 -11.93
C GLU A 68 3.91 2.13 -10.54
N THR A 69 3.01 1.41 -9.85
CA THR A 69 2.68 1.65 -8.45
C THR A 69 3.20 0.48 -7.62
N LEU A 70 4.18 0.73 -6.75
CA LEU A 70 4.55 -0.21 -5.69
C LEU A 70 3.55 -0.08 -4.54
N ILE A 71 2.87 -1.18 -4.22
CA ILE A 71 1.97 -1.25 -3.09
C ILE A 71 2.64 -2.08 -2.01
N TRP A 72 2.82 -1.48 -0.83
CA TRP A 72 3.29 -2.17 0.36
C TRP A 72 2.12 -2.35 1.32
N VAL A 73 1.90 -3.59 1.75
CA VAL A 73 0.96 -3.94 2.82
C VAL A 73 1.82 -4.48 3.99
N PRO A 74 1.68 -3.94 5.22
CA PRO A 74 2.41 -4.46 6.37
C PRO A 74 2.00 -5.90 6.64
N GLN A 75 2.94 -6.71 7.12
CA GLN A 75 2.60 -8.01 7.67
C GLN A 75 1.75 -7.86 8.92
N GLY A 76 0.78 -8.75 9.06
CA GLY A 76 0.03 -8.94 10.29
C GLY A 76 0.91 -9.26 11.49
N ASP A 77 0.49 -8.81 12.66
CA ASP A 77 1.11 -9.11 13.94
C ASP A 77 0.00 -9.41 14.97
N PRO A 78 -0.16 -10.68 15.39
CA PRO A 78 -1.17 -11.08 16.37
C PRO A 78 -1.07 -10.36 17.72
N ASP A 79 0.14 -9.90 18.07
CA ASP A 79 0.40 -9.20 19.33
C ASP A 79 0.12 -7.69 19.23
N ASP A 80 -0.11 -7.19 18.01
CA ASP A 80 -0.47 -5.80 17.73
C ASP A 80 -1.92 -5.68 17.23
N PRO A 81 -2.87 -5.25 18.08
CA PRO A 81 -4.27 -5.07 17.71
C PRO A 81 -4.49 -4.08 16.56
N SER A 82 -3.52 -3.22 16.24
CA SER A 82 -3.57 -2.32 15.09
C SER A 82 -3.20 -3.01 13.77
N ARG A 83 -2.52 -4.17 13.81
CA ARG A 83 -2.03 -4.94 12.66
C ARG A 83 -2.59 -6.38 12.64
N GLN A 84 -3.90 -6.53 12.83
CA GLN A 84 -4.56 -7.83 12.79
C GLN A 84 -4.25 -8.59 11.48
N PRO A 85 -3.67 -9.82 11.55
CA PRO A 85 -3.28 -10.58 10.36
C PRO A 85 -4.42 -10.81 9.39
N GLU A 86 -5.60 -11.21 9.86
CA GLU A 86 -6.74 -11.52 9.01
C GLU A 86 -7.18 -10.32 8.14
N ILE A 87 -6.93 -9.11 8.63
CA ILE A 87 -7.24 -7.87 7.91
C ILE A 87 -6.17 -7.55 6.88
N LEU A 88 -4.89 -7.58 7.27
CA LEU A 88 -3.78 -7.17 6.41
C LEU A 88 -3.48 -8.21 5.34
N ASP A 89 -3.49 -9.49 5.70
CA ASP A 89 -3.33 -10.60 4.76
C ASP A 89 -4.51 -10.61 3.78
N GLY A 90 -5.74 -10.34 4.25
CA GLY A 90 -6.91 -10.21 3.38
C GLY A 90 -6.83 -9.05 2.37
N ILE A 91 -6.09 -7.98 2.67
CA ILE A 91 -5.79 -6.90 1.72
C ILE A 91 -4.77 -7.38 0.69
N ALA A 92 -3.68 -8.02 1.13
CA ALA A 92 -2.65 -8.57 0.26
C ALA A 92 -3.25 -9.60 -0.72
N ASP A 93 -4.03 -10.56 -0.21
CA ASP A 93 -4.73 -11.57 -1.00
C ASP A 93 -5.67 -10.95 -2.04
N PHE A 94 -6.37 -9.87 -1.67
CA PHE A 94 -7.22 -9.16 -2.62
C PHE A 94 -6.42 -8.49 -3.74
N LEU A 95 -5.28 -7.87 -3.42
CA LEU A 95 -4.40 -7.26 -4.42
C LEU A 95 -3.82 -8.31 -5.36
N LEU A 96 -3.37 -9.46 -4.83
CA LEU A 96 -2.92 -10.62 -5.62
C LEU A 96 -4.03 -11.12 -6.55
N ALA A 97 -5.25 -11.27 -6.03
CA ALA A 97 -6.41 -11.68 -6.83
C ALA A 97 -6.80 -10.66 -7.91
N CYS A 98 -6.47 -9.37 -7.71
CA CYS A 98 -6.60 -8.33 -8.72
C CYS A 98 -5.47 -8.34 -9.77
N GLY A 99 -4.50 -9.24 -9.64
CA GLY A 99 -3.38 -9.37 -10.57
C GLY A 99 -2.19 -8.47 -10.26
N VAL A 100 -2.10 -7.91 -9.05
CA VAL A 100 -0.90 -7.21 -8.58
C VAL A 100 0.15 -8.29 -8.24
N PRO A 101 1.26 -8.40 -8.98
CA PRO A 101 2.25 -9.44 -8.69
C PRO A 101 3.03 -9.09 -7.40
N PRO A 102 3.44 -10.10 -6.62
CA PRO A 102 4.39 -9.86 -5.54
C PRO A 102 5.71 -9.36 -6.12
N LEU A 103 6.38 -8.46 -5.39
CA LEU A 103 7.70 -7.99 -5.78
C LEU A 103 8.68 -9.17 -5.73
N GLN A 104 9.27 -9.51 -6.88
CA GLN A 104 10.29 -10.55 -6.96
C GLN A 104 11.60 -9.98 -6.39
N ASP A 105 12.24 -10.73 -5.51
CA ASP A 105 13.56 -10.35 -5.00
C ASP A 105 14.61 -10.67 -6.05
N ASP A 106 14.95 -9.70 -6.89
CA ASP A 106 16.03 -9.77 -7.88
C ASP A 106 17.41 -9.66 -7.20
N SER A 107 17.66 -10.56 -6.24
CA SER A 107 18.94 -10.71 -5.55
C SER A 107 20.10 -11.11 -6.49
N HIS A 108 19.84 -11.39 -7.77
CA HIS A 108 20.86 -11.71 -8.78
C HIS A 108 21.50 -10.51 -9.51
N ILE A 109 20.98 -9.28 -9.37
CA ILE A 109 21.55 -8.13 -10.12
C ILE A 109 22.81 -7.55 -9.44
N ARG A 110 23.02 -7.80 -8.14
CA ARG A 110 24.13 -7.20 -7.38
C ARG A 110 25.51 -7.85 -7.60
N GLU A 111 25.60 -9.11 -8.02
CA GLU A 111 26.89 -9.78 -8.24
C GLU A 111 27.51 -9.48 -9.61
N SER A 112 26.69 -9.18 -10.61
CA SER A 112 27.17 -8.91 -11.98
C SER A 112 27.83 -7.52 -12.12
N HIS A 113 27.43 -6.55 -11.30
CA HIS A 113 28.04 -5.21 -11.31
C HIS A 113 29.37 -5.17 -10.56
N MET A 114 29.54 -5.98 -9.50
CA MET A 114 30.78 -6.02 -8.73
C MET A 114 31.91 -6.80 -9.44
N SER A 115 31.57 -7.79 -10.28
CA SER A 115 32.55 -8.52 -11.10
C SER A 115 33.09 -7.72 -12.29
N ARG A 116 32.41 -6.65 -12.74
CA ARG A 116 32.91 -5.79 -13.83
C ARG A 116 33.89 -4.71 -13.37
N SER A 117 33.98 -4.44 -12.06
CA SER A 117 34.90 -3.44 -11.50
C SER A 117 36.28 -4.02 -11.12
N LEU A 118 36.45 -5.35 -11.10
CA LEU A 118 37.71 -6.01 -10.72
C LEU A 118 38.58 -6.44 -11.91
N THR A 119 38.13 -6.24 -13.15
CA THR A 119 38.91 -6.57 -14.37
C THR A 119 39.53 -5.34 -15.06
N SER A 120 39.60 -4.21 -14.35
CA SER A 120 40.21 -2.95 -14.81
C SER A 120 41.15 -2.38 -13.74
N ALA A 121 42.25 -3.08 -13.49
CA ALA A 121 43.46 -2.53 -12.87
C ALA A 121 44.68 -3.31 -13.37
#